data_AF-A0A973LL61-F1
#
_entry.id   AF-A0A973LL61-F1
#
_cell.length_a   1.000
_cell.length_b   1.000
_cell.length_c   1.000
_cell.angle_alpha   90.00
_cell.angle_beta   90.00
_cell.angle_gamma   90.00
#
_symmetry.space_group_name_H-M   'P 1'
#
loop_
_entity.id
_entity.type
_entity.pdbx_description
1 polymer ?
#
loop_
_entity_poly.entity_id
_entity_poly.type
_entity_poly.pdbx_seq_one_letter_code
_entity_poly.pdbx_strand_id
1 'polypeptide(L)'
;MNEPLIDPAAAGAQAMCRPEALLDVAGKLTRELLPRLEQARFQVPDLPPGAAGTWDIAAGYAGTAQRARIATEESLQFVVEQVKRVIDDLAATAGTVRDADQRASGVAPRTDTGG
;
A
#
# COMPACT_ATOMS: atom_id res chain seq x y z
N MET A 1 11.26 -11.24 35.99
CA MET A 1 10.23 -10.21 36.22
C MET A 1 9.88 -9.70 34.83
N ASN A 2 8.68 -10.03 34.33
CA ASN A 2 8.25 -9.73 32.96
C ASN A 2 7.65 -8.32 32.93
N GLU A 3 8.46 -7.35 32.55
CA GLU A 3 8.00 -5.99 32.31
C GLU A 3 7.52 -5.91 30.85
N PRO A 4 6.27 -5.52 30.57
CA PRO A 4 5.80 -5.41 29.20
C PRO A 4 6.55 -4.28 28.50
N LEU A 5 7.19 -4.60 27.38
CA LEU A 5 8.05 -3.71 26.58
C LEU A 5 7.32 -2.47 26.01
N ILE A 6 6.00 -2.39 26.17
CA ILE A 6 5.17 -1.27 25.72
C ILE A 6 4.11 -1.04 26.79
N ASP A 7 4.18 0.11 27.47
CA ASP A 7 3.12 0.58 28.36
C ASP A 7 1.98 1.15 27.48
N PRO A 8 0.79 0.52 27.43
CA PRO A 8 -0.34 1.03 26.67
C PRO A 8 -0.87 2.37 27.18
N ALA A 9 -0.53 2.80 28.40
CA ALA A 9 -0.82 4.16 28.89
C ALA A 9 0.13 5.21 28.29
N ALA A 10 1.36 4.82 27.93
CA ALA A 10 2.33 5.68 27.23
C ALA A 10 2.10 5.76 25.71
N ALA A 11 1.23 4.91 25.15
CA ALA A 11 0.74 5.03 23.77
C ALA A 11 -0.14 6.29 23.54
N GLY A 12 -0.35 7.09 24.58
CA GLY A 12 -1.03 8.39 24.54
C GLY A 12 -0.29 9.52 23.80
N ALA A 13 0.92 9.27 23.31
CA ALA A 13 1.56 10.11 22.28
C ALA A 13 1.46 9.40 20.92
N GLN A 14 0.23 9.07 20.51
CA GLN A 14 -0.10 8.71 19.14
C GLN A 14 0.62 9.67 18.20
N ALA A 15 1.33 9.14 17.21
CA ALA A 15 1.57 9.92 16.00
C ALA A 15 0.18 10.32 15.47
N MET A 16 -0.27 11.53 15.81
CA MET A 16 -1.52 12.10 15.33
C MET A 16 -1.35 12.39 13.85
N CYS A 17 -1.40 11.33 13.04
CA CYS A 17 -1.48 11.46 11.60
C CYS A 17 -2.85 12.07 11.32
N ARG A 18 -2.86 13.36 10.99
CA ARG A 18 -4.09 14.07 10.63
C ARG A 18 -4.78 13.32 9.49
N PRO A 19 -6.12 13.23 9.45
CA PRO A 19 -6.85 12.60 8.35
C PRO A 19 -6.36 13.09 6.97
N GLU A 20 -6.03 14.38 6.87
CA GLU A 20 -5.54 15.00 5.64
C GLU A 20 -4.16 14.48 5.21
N ALA A 21 -3.28 14.14 6.16
CA ALA A 21 -1.97 13.57 5.86
C ALA A 21 -2.10 12.14 5.31
N LEU A 22 -3.03 11.35 5.85
CA LEU A 22 -3.31 10.00 5.36
C LEU A 22 -3.88 10.04 3.94
N LEU A 23 -4.81 10.97 3.67
CA LEU A 23 -5.38 11.19 2.35
C LEU A 23 -4.35 11.73 1.34
N ASP A 24 -3.41 12.58 1.77
CA ASP A 24 -2.32 13.05 0.90
C ASP A 24 -1.41 11.89 0.48
N VAL A 25 -1.03 11.01 1.41
CA VAL A 25 -0.24 9.80 1.09
C VAL A 25 -1.01 8.90 0.14
N ALA A 26 -2.29 8.61 0.42
CA ALA A 26 -3.14 7.83 -0.47
C ALA A 26 -3.20 8.46 -1.89
N GLY A 27 -3.36 9.79 -1.96
CA GLY A 27 -3.36 10.53 -3.21
C GLY A 27 -2.02 10.45 -3.98
N LYS A 28 -0.89 10.50 -3.29
CA LYS A 28 0.45 10.32 -3.90
C LYS A 28 0.63 8.91 -4.46
N LEU A 29 0.25 7.89 -3.69
CA LEU A 29 0.30 6.50 -4.17
C LEU A 29 -0.55 6.30 -5.43
N THR A 30 -1.76 6.88 -5.45
CA THR A 30 -2.67 6.82 -6.62
C THR A 30 -2.14 7.58 -7.84
N ARG A 31 -1.57 8.78 -7.67
CA ARG A 31 -1.16 9.62 -8.80
C ARG A 31 0.23 9.29 -9.34
N GLU A 32 1.13 8.82 -8.49
CA GLU A 32 2.54 8.65 -8.85
C GLU A 32 2.95 7.19 -8.97
N LEU A 33 2.60 6.36 -7.98
CA LEU A 33 3.11 4.98 -7.92
C LEU A 33 2.27 4.02 -8.77
N LEU A 34 0.95 4.03 -8.60
CA LEU A 34 0.03 3.13 -9.31
C LEU A 34 0.20 3.19 -10.85
N PRO A 35 0.21 4.37 -11.50
CA PRO A 35 0.37 4.45 -12.94
C PRO A 35 1.71 3.90 -13.41
N ARG A 36 2.79 4.07 -12.62
CA ARG A 36 4.12 3.55 -12.95
C ARG A 36 4.16 2.03 -12.85
N LEU A 37 3.54 1.45 -11.82
CA LEU A 37 3.43 -0.01 -11.68
C LEU A 37 2.57 -0.62 -12.79
N GLU A 38 1.46 0.03 -13.14
CA GLU A 38 0.59 -0.38 -14.25
C GLU A 38 1.25 -0.22 -15.62
N GLN A 39 2.22 0.68 -15.78
CA GLN A 39 3.01 0.78 -17.00
C GLN A 39 4.13 -0.28 -17.03
N ALA A 40 4.76 -0.57 -15.90
CA ALA A 40 5.84 -1.54 -15.80
C ALA A 40 5.44 -2.93 -16.30
N ARG A 41 4.17 -3.34 -16.14
CA ARG A 41 3.65 -4.61 -16.68
C ARG A 41 3.78 -4.74 -18.21
N PHE A 42 3.83 -3.62 -18.94
CA PHE A 42 3.97 -3.61 -20.40
C PHE A 42 5.43 -3.42 -20.84
N GLN A 43 6.36 -3.22 -19.90
CA GLN A 43 7.77 -2.99 -20.19
C GLN A 43 8.60 -4.29 -20.18
N VAL A 44 8.00 -5.44 -19.89
CA VAL A 44 8.68 -6.73 -19.94
C VAL A 44 8.47 -7.37 -21.32
N PRO A 45 9.41 -7.20 -22.28
CA PRO A 45 9.23 -7.70 -23.63
C PRO A 45 9.23 -9.23 -23.67
N ASP A 46 8.41 -9.80 -24.54
CA ASP A 46 8.51 -11.21 -24.90
C ASP A 46 9.75 -11.46 -25.76
N LEU A 47 10.30 -12.68 -25.65
CA LEU A 47 11.25 -13.15 -26.63
C LEU A 47 10.54 -13.36 -27.98
N PRO A 48 11.14 -12.95 -29.12
CA PRO A 48 10.53 -13.17 -30.41
C PRO A 48 10.33 -14.66 -30.68
N PRO A 49 9.26 -15.04 -31.41
CA PRO A 49 9.04 -16.44 -31.80
C PRO A 49 10.27 -17.00 -32.52
N GLY A 50 10.77 -18.14 -32.06
CA GLY A 50 11.95 -18.77 -32.63
C GLY A 50 13.29 -18.17 -32.18
N ALA A 51 13.33 -17.33 -31.15
CA ALA A 51 14.58 -16.81 -30.56
C ALA A 51 15.60 -17.92 -30.18
N ALA A 52 15.11 -19.12 -29.90
CA ALA A 52 15.93 -20.30 -29.61
C ALA A 52 16.55 -20.95 -30.87
N GLY A 53 16.07 -20.64 -32.08
CA GLY A 53 16.44 -21.34 -33.30
C GLY A 53 16.21 -22.85 -33.20
N THR A 54 17.15 -23.65 -33.71
CA THR A 54 17.11 -25.12 -33.68
C THR A 54 18.02 -25.72 -32.59
N TRP A 55 18.61 -24.88 -31.74
CA TRP A 55 19.56 -25.33 -30.72
C TRP A 55 18.81 -25.67 -29.42
N ASP A 56 18.85 -26.93 -29.00
CA ASP A 56 18.13 -27.42 -27.81
C ASP A 56 18.50 -26.65 -26.53
N ILE A 57 19.77 -26.29 -26.37
CA ILE A 57 20.25 -25.50 -25.22
C ILE A 57 19.60 -24.09 -25.23
N ALA A 58 19.51 -23.47 -26.40
CA ALA A 58 18.88 -22.15 -26.55
C ALA A 58 17.36 -22.23 -26.31
N ALA A 59 16.71 -23.36 -26.61
CA ALA A 59 15.31 -23.59 -26.26
C ALA A 59 15.08 -23.63 -24.74
N GLY A 60 16.01 -24.24 -23.98
CA GLY A 60 15.98 -24.23 -22.52
C GLY A 60 16.10 -22.82 -21.92
N TYR A 61 16.99 -21.99 -22.47
CA TYR A 61 17.13 -20.59 -22.04
C TYR A 61 15.91 -19.74 -22.40
N ALA A 62 15.36 -19.89 -23.60
CA ALA A 62 14.14 -19.19 -24.01
C ALA A 62 12.95 -19.55 -23.11
N GLY A 63 12.79 -20.84 -22.78
CA GLY A 63 11.76 -21.27 -21.83
C GLY A 63 11.96 -20.71 -20.41
N THR A 64 13.21 -20.55 -19.97
CA THR A 64 13.52 -19.95 -18.67
C THR A 64 13.19 -18.46 -18.64
N ALA A 65 13.56 -17.73 -19.69
CA ALA A 65 13.22 -16.31 -19.84
C ALA A 65 11.69 -16.11 -19.88
N GLN A 66 10.94 -16.95 -20.58
CA GLN A 66 9.48 -16.88 -20.60
C GLN A 66 8.87 -17.07 -19.21
N ARG A 67 9.33 -18.08 -18.46
CA ARG A 67 8.86 -18.31 -17.08
C ARG A 67 9.19 -17.15 -16.16
N ALA A 68 10.40 -16.59 -16.26
CA ALA A 68 10.81 -15.44 -15.47
C ALA A 68 9.94 -14.21 -15.77
N ARG A 69 9.60 -14.00 -17.05
CA ARG A 69 8.65 -12.95 -17.48
C ARG A 69 7.28 -13.14 -16.84
N ILE A 70 6.68 -14.33 -16.98
CA ILE A 70 5.35 -14.63 -16.41
C ILE A 70 5.34 -14.40 -14.90
N ALA A 71 6.34 -14.92 -14.19
CA ALA A 71 6.46 -14.73 -12.74
C ALA A 71 6.62 -13.25 -12.35
N THR A 72 7.30 -12.45 -13.18
CA THR A 72 7.45 -11.01 -12.98
C THR A 72 6.12 -10.28 -13.19
N GLU A 73 5.35 -10.64 -14.21
CA GLU A 73 4.00 -10.07 -14.45
C GLU A 73 3.05 -10.38 -13.29
N GLU A 74 3.04 -11.62 -12.80
CA GLU A 74 2.24 -12.03 -11.65
C GLU A 74 2.64 -11.28 -10.37
N SER A 75 3.96 -11.11 -10.15
CA SER A 75 4.48 -10.37 -8.99
C SER A 75 4.11 -8.88 -9.07
N LEU A 76 4.21 -8.27 -10.25
CA LEU A 76 3.80 -6.88 -10.47
C LEU A 76 2.30 -6.70 -10.22
N GLN A 77 1.47 -7.63 -10.72
CA GLN A 77 0.04 -7.60 -10.48
C GLN A 77 -0.28 -7.70 -8.98
N PHE A 78 0.40 -8.59 -8.26
CA PHE A 78 0.26 -8.69 -6.81
C PHE A 78 0.60 -7.37 -6.11
N VAL A 79 1.72 -6.75 -6.46
CA VAL A 79 2.15 -5.47 -5.87
C VAL A 79 1.15 -4.36 -6.16
N VAL A 80 0.61 -4.28 -7.38
CA VAL A 80 -0.44 -3.30 -7.73
C VAL A 80 -1.66 -3.46 -6.82
N GLU A 81 -2.13 -4.69 -6.61
CA GLU A 81 -3.29 -4.93 -5.73
C GLU A 81 -2.98 -4.62 -4.26
N GLN A 82 -1.75 -4.88 -3.78
CA GLN A 82 -1.35 -4.45 -2.44
C GLN A 82 -1.32 -2.93 -2.29
N VAL A 83 -0.84 -2.21 -3.30
CA VAL A 83 -0.82 -0.73 -3.27
C VAL A 83 -2.25 -0.17 -3.24
N LYS A 84 -3.17 -0.73 -4.04
CA LYS A 84 -4.60 -0.34 -3.99
C LYS A 84 -5.20 -0.58 -2.59
N ARG A 85 -4.92 -1.74 -2.00
CA ARG A 85 -5.39 -2.04 -0.65
C ARG A 85 -4.85 -1.06 0.40
N VAL A 86 -3.57 -0.71 0.33
CA VAL A 86 -2.98 0.29 1.24
C VAL A 86 -3.65 1.65 1.07
N ILE A 87 -3.98 2.06 -0.16
CA ILE A 87 -4.73 3.30 -0.41
C ILE A 87 -6.11 3.26 0.25
N ASP A 88 -6.83 2.16 0.10
CA ASP A 88 -8.16 1.99 0.69
C ASP A 88 -8.07 2.00 2.23
N ASP A 89 -7.08 1.31 2.80
CA ASP A 89 -6.84 1.26 4.25
C ASP A 89 -6.49 2.66 4.80
N LEU A 90 -5.69 3.44 4.08
CA LEU A 90 -5.37 4.84 4.43
C LEU A 90 -6.63 5.71 4.42
N ALA A 91 -7.49 5.58 3.42
CA ALA A 91 -8.74 6.33 3.33
C ALA A 91 -9.73 5.94 4.45
N ALA A 92 -9.86 4.65 4.75
CA ALA A 92 -10.69 4.14 5.83
C ALA A 92 -10.19 4.61 7.21
N THR A 93 -8.87 4.61 7.40
CA THR A 93 -8.24 5.12 8.63
C THR A 93 -8.47 6.61 8.79
N ALA A 94 -8.32 7.40 7.72
CA ALA A 94 -8.60 8.84 7.74
C ALA A 94 -10.07 9.14 8.13
N GLY A 95 -11.02 8.35 7.59
CA GLY A 95 -12.43 8.45 7.98
C GLY A 95 -12.64 8.16 9.46
N THR A 96 -12.05 7.06 9.96
CA THR A 96 -12.14 6.67 11.37
C THR A 96 -11.59 7.73 12.33
N VAL A 97 -10.45 8.35 11.98
CA VAL A 97 -9.84 9.42 12.78
C VAL A 97 -10.74 10.66 12.76
N ARG A 98 -11.27 11.06 11.60
CA ARG A 98 -12.19 12.21 11.51
C ARG A 98 -13.46 12.00 12.34
N ASP A 99 -14.03 10.80 12.31
CA ASP A 99 -15.21 10.46 13.10
C ASP A 99 -14.91 10.45 14.61
N ALA A 100 -13.69 10.06 15.01
CA ALA A 100 -13.24 10.16 16.38
C ALA A 100 -13.08 11.63 16.82
N ASP A 101 -12.46 12.47 15.99
CA ASP A 101 -12.25 13.90 16.28
C ASP A 101 -13.59 14.66 16.40
N GLN A 102 -14.57 14.36 15.54
CA GLN A 102 -15.90 14.95 15.62
C GLN A 102 -16.63 14.57 16.92
N ARG A 103 -16.55 13.28 17.31
CA ARG A 103 -17.13 12.82 18.58
C ARG A 103 -16.46 13.48 19.77
N ALA A 104 -15.14 13.62 19.78
CA ALA A 104 -14.41 14.30 20.85
C ALA A 104 -14.79 15.79 20.93
N SER A 105 -14.94 16.47 19.79
CA SER A 105 -15.30 17.89 19.71
C SER A 105 -16.75 18.17 20.15
N GLY A 106 -17.66 17.20 19.98
CA GLY A 106 -19.05 17.29 20.44
C GLY A 106 -19.26 17.06 21.94
N VAL A 107 -18.23 16.63 22.67
CA VAL A 107 -18.25 16.37 24.13
C VAL A 107 -17.61 17.53 24.89
N ALA A 108 -17.76 18.78 24.42
CA ALA A 108 -17.33 19.96 25.18
C ALA A 108 -18.00 19.96 26.57
N PRO A 109 -17.23 20.21 27.66
CA PRO A 109 -17.76 20.09 29.01
C PRO A 109 -18.87 21.11 29.22
N ARG A 110 -20.04 20.65 29.68
CA ARG A 110 -21.01 21.51 30.35
C ARG A 110 -20.27 22.10 31.54
N THR A 111 -19.85 23.36 31.44
CA THR A 111 -19.52 24.16 32.61
C THR A 111 -20.80 24.24 33.44
N ASP A 112 -20.90 23.38 34.45
CA ASP A 112 -21.77 23.61 35.60
C ASP A 112 -21.27 24.89 36.28
N THR A 113 -21.79 26.03 35.85
CA THR A 113 -21.86 27.22 36.70
C THR A 113 -23.11 27.08 37.56
N GLY A 114 -23.00 26.24 38.59
CA GLY A 114 -23.84 26.32 39.78
C GLY A 114 -23.08 27.12 40.85
N GLY A 115 -23.68 28.22 41.29
CA GLY A 115 -23.15 29.12 42.32
C GLY A 115 -23.88 30.45 42.31
#